data_AF-A0A6H5KRY0-F1
#
_entry.id   AF-A0A6H5KRY0-F1
#
_cell.length_a   1.000
_cell.length_b   1.000
_cell.length_c   1.000
_cell.angle_alpha   90.00
_cell.angle_beta   90.00
_cell.angle_gamma   90.00
#
_symmetry.space_group_name_H-M   'P 1'
#
loop_
_entity.id
_entity.type
_entity.pdbx_description
1 polymer ?
#
loop_
_entity_poly.entity_id
_entity_poly.type
_entity_poly.pdbx_seq_one_letter_code
_entity_poly.pdbx_strand_id
1 'polypeptide(L)'
;MTSDAAGRQRKSVLYNLKLSPGKGRAGATHAIFLGHTISPAGVSPDGVKVRALTHMPPPTNVKQLRSLLGGLSYYRKFLKNLATKVRPLNSLLKQGVPFKYTPGMVKVVKTLLSELARPPILVFPDWAAIEDNSRPLRLCSDACIDGFGASLEQEQLHGSVRPIVYISRATLPAERN
;
A
#
# COMPACT_ATOMS: atom_id res chain seq x y z
N MET A 1 8.08 24.31 20.54
CA MET A 1 7.07 23.61 19.69
C MET A 1 6.13 22.72 20.52
N THR A 2 5.53 23.23 21.61
CA THR A 2 4.64 22.46 22.51
C THR A 2 3.19 22.99 22.54
N SER A 3 2.84 24.03 21.78
CA SER A 3 1.54 24.72 21.95
C SER A 3 0.33 24.04 21.26
N ASP A 4 0.53 23.27 20.19
CA ASP A 4 -0.62 22.75 19.40
C ASP A 4 -1.29 21.49 20.00
N ALA A 5 -0.56 20.72 20.81
CA ALA A 5 -1.14 19.56 21.50
C ALA A 5 -2.19 19.98 22.56
N ALA A 6 -1.95 21.12 23.23
CA ALA A 6 -2.87 21.67 24.23
C ALA A 6 -4.18 22.20 23.59
N GLY A 7 -4.12 22.72 22.37
CA GLY A 7 -5.29 23.24 21.65
C GLY A 7 -6.28 22.15 21.19
N ARG A 8 -5.78 20.99 20.76
CA ARG A 8 -6.64 19.87 20.32
C ARG A 8 -7.35 19.18 21.48
N GLN A 9 -6.72 19.07 22.65
CA GLN A 9 -7.39 18.56 23.85
C GLN A 9 -8.50 19.49 24.34
N ARG A 10 -8.35 20.82 24.16
CA ARG A 10 -9.43 21.78 24.48
C ARG A 10 -10.68 21.58 23.61
N LYS A 11 -10.53 21.28 22.31
CA LYS A 11 -11.67 20.99 21.42
C LYS A 11 -12.36 19.66 21.75
N SER A 12 -11.63 18.62 22.19
CA SER A 12 -12.28 17.37 22.57
C SER A 12 -13.17 17.53 23.80
N VAL A 13 -12.77 18.38 24.76
CA VAL A 13 -13.62 18.73 25.92
C VAL A 13 -14.86 19.51 25.47
N LEU A 14 -14.72 20.46 24.54
CA LEU A 14 -15.85 21.26 24.01
C LEU A 14 -16.95 20.40 23.36
N TYR A 15 -16.58 19.34 22.64
CA TYR A 15 -17.52 18.46 21.94
C TYR A 15 -17.79 17.13 22.67
N ASN A 16 -17.42 17.03 23.96
CA ASN A 16 -17.58 15.81 24.76
C ASN A 16 -16.97 14.53 24.12
N LEU A 17 -15.87 14.70 23.37
CA LEU A 17 -15.09 13.62 22.77
C LEU A 17 -14.09 13.08 23.79
N LYS A 18 -14.15 11.78 24.05
CA LYS A 18 -13.22 11.10 24.97
C LYS A 18 -12.00 10.58 24.22
N LEU A 19 -10.82 11.04 24.60
CA LEU A 19 -9.55 10.51 24.13
C LEU A 19 -9.15 9.31 25.00
N SER A 20 -8.54 8.29 24.40
CA SER A 20 -7.96 7.15 25.13
C SER A 20 -6.49 7.44 25.42
N PRO A 21 -6.10 7.74 26.69
CA PRO A 21 -4.74 8.15 27.00
C PRO A 21 -3.71 7.07 26.66
N GLY A 22 -4.04 5.79 26.89
CA GLY A 22 -3.15 4.65 26.60
C GLY A 22 -2.95 4.35 25.11
N LYS A 23 -3.76 4.93 24.21
CA LYS A 23 -3.63 4.78 22.76
C LYS A 23 -3.06 6.03 22.08
N GLY A 24 -3.08 7.17 22.77
CA GLY A 24 -2.55 8.43 22.26
C GLY A 24 -1.02 8.45 22.28
N ARG A 25 -0.41 8.97 21.22
CA ARG A 25 1.01 9.30 21.18
C ARG A 25 1.16 10.74 20.70
N ALA A 26 1.86 11.57 21.48
CA ALA A 26 2.16 12.96 21.14
C ALA A 26 3.68 13.15 21.08
N GLY A 27 4.16 13.96 20.13
CA GLY A 27 5.59 14.22 19.95
C GLY A 27 6.43 13.03 19.46
N ALA A 28 5.80 11.94 19.04
CA ALA A 28 6.52 10.77 18.53
C ALA A 28 7.01 11.02 17.09
N THR A 29 8.25 10.62 16.79
CA THR A 29 8.80 10.65 15.43
C THR A 29 8.20 9.55 14.54
N HIS A 30 7.66 8.49 15.14
CA HIS A 30 7.05 7.37 14.44
C HIS A 30 5.66 7.09 15.02
N ALA A 31 4.69 6.85 14.15
CA ALA A 31 3.32 6.53 14.55
C ALA A 31 2.75 5.38 13.71
N ILE A 32 2.00 4.49 14.36
CA ILE A 32 1.17 3.51 13.66
C ILE A 32 -0.21 4.12 13.49
N PHE A 33 -0.65 4.25 12.25
CA PHE A 33 -1.96 4.81 11.92
C PHE A 33 -2.58 4.02 10.77
N LEU A 34 -3.80 3.53 10.98
CA LEU A 34 -4.56 2.73 10.00
C LEU A 34 -3.69 1.65 9.33
N GLY A 35 -3.00 0.80 10.11
CA GLY A 35 -2.17 -0.28 9.54
C GLY A 35 -0.94 0.17 8.75
N HIS A 36 -0.50 1.41 8.92
CA HIS A 36 0.73 1.95 8.35
C HIS A 36 1.64 2.49 9.44
N THR A 37 2.94 2.39 9.24
CA THR A 37 3.95 3.12 10.00
C THR A 37 4.25 4.41 9.27
N ILE A 38 4.08 5.54 9.94
CA ILE A 38 4.40 6.87 9.46
C ILE A 38 5.66 7.34 10.19
N SER A 39 6.65 7.82 9.43
CA SER A 39 7.91 8.36 9.94
C SER A 39 8.37 9.55 9.10
N PRO A 40 9.44 10.26 9.49
CA PRO A 40 9.99 11.34 8.67
C PRO A 40 10.51 10.86 7.31
N ALA A 41 10.88 9.57 7.21
CA ALA A 41 11.32 8.96 5.97
C ALA A 41 10.17 8.65 5.00
N GLY A 42 8.92 8.68 5.47
CA GLY A 42 7.73 8.38 4.67
C GLY A 42 6.78 7.39 5.35
N VAL A 43 6.08 6.62 4.51
CA VAL A 43 5.06 5.67 4.92
C VAL A 43 5.51 4.26 4.56
N SER A 44 5.35 3.32 5.50
CA SER A 44 5.51 1.89 5.27
C SER A 44 4.32 1.11 5.85
N PRO A 45 4.08 -0.14 5.43
CA PRO A 45 3.10 -1.01 6.07
C PRO A 45 3.41 -1.24 7.56
N ASP A 46 2.38 -1.40 8.39
CA ASP A 46 2.57 -1.90 9.76
C ASP A 46 3.04 -3.35 9.72
N GLY A 47 4.25 -3.59 10.26
CA GLY A 47 4.85 -4.92 10.31
C GLY A 47 3.99 -5.95 11.05
N VAL A 48 3.18 -5.55 12.03
CA VAL A 48 2.24 -6.47 12.70
C VAL A 48 1.16 -6.95 11.73
N LYS A 49 0.57 -6.03 10.97
CA LYS A 49 -0.49 -6.33 10.00
C LYS A 49 0.05 -7.10 8.80
N VAL A 50 1.26 -6.77 8.33
CA VAL A 50 1.95 -7.55 7.30
C VAL A 50 2.22 -8.97 7.80
N ARG A 51 2.75 -9.14 9.02
CA ARG A 51 2.97 -10.47 9.59
C ARG A 51 1.69 -11.28 9.67
N ALA A 52 0.57 -10.67 10.06
CA ALA A 52 -0.72 -11.37 10.06
C ALA A 52 -1.09 -11.86 8.65
N LEU A 53 -0.87 -11.03 7.62
CA LEU A 53 -1.10 -11.40 6.23
C LEU A 53 -0.17 -12.52 5.75
N THR A 54 1.12 -12.49 6.14
CA THR A 54 2.11 -13.49 5.73
C THR A 54 1.90 -14.86 6.36
N HIS A 55 1.29 -14.92 7.54
CA HIS A 55 1.00 -16.17 8.26
C HIS A 55 -0.38 -16.75 7.96
N MET A 56 -1.18 -16.10 7.10
CA MET A 56 -2.46 -16.68 6.69
C MET A 56 -2.24 -18.01 5.97
N PRO A 57 -3.08 -19.03 6.23
CA PRO A 57 -3.00 -20.29 5.53
C PRO A 57 -3.30 -20.09 4.03
N PRO A 58 -2.76 -20.95 3.16
CA PRO A 58 -3.14 -20.95 1.75
C PRO A 58 -4.67 -21.06 1.59
N PRO A 59 -5.28 -20.26 0.70
CA PRO A 59 -6.72 -20.29 0.52
C PRO A 59 -7.18 -21.63 -0.07
N THR A 60 -8.16 -22.26 0.56
CA THR A 60 -8.76 -23.53 0.11
C THR A 60 -10.08 -23.32 -0.63
N ASN A 61 -10.59 -22.09 -0.67
CA ASN A 61 -11.83 -21.74 -1.35
C ASN A 61 -11.84 -20.28 -1.83
N VAL A 62 -12.83 -19.94 -2.66
CA VAL A 62 -13.02 -18.61 -3.26
C VAL A 62 -13.16 -17.51 -2.20
N LYS A 63 -13.86 -17.78 -1.08
CA LYS A 63 -14.07 -16.79 -0.01
C LYS A 63 -12.74 -16.41 0.66
N GLN A 64 -11.91 -17.39 0.98
CA GLN A 64 -10.57 -17.16 1.54
C GLN A 64 -9.66 -16.45 0.54
N LEU A 65 -9.73 -16.81 -0.75
CA LEU A 65 -8.96 -16.14 -1.80
C LEU A 65 -9.34 -14.66 -1.93
N ARG A 66 -10.65 -14.33 -1.88
CA ARG A 66 -11.12 -12.92 -1.86
C ARG A 66 -10.58 -12.16 -0.65
N SER A 67 -10.56 -12.78 0.53
CA SER A 67 -9.99 -12.17 1.74
C SER A 67 -8.50 -11.84 1.57
N LEU A 68 -7.71 -12.82 1.08
CA LEU A 68 -6.29 -12.63 0.80
C LEU A 68 -6.05 -11.49 -0.21
N LEU A 69 -6.77 -11.50 -1.33
CA LEU A 69 -6.67 -10.48 -2.38
C LEU A 69 -7.10 -9.10 -1.87
N GLY A 70 -8.10 -9.02 -1.00
CA GLY A 70 -8.49 -7.79 -0.32
C GLY A 70 -7.36 -7.24 0.57
N GLY A 71 -6.71 -8.11 1.34
CA GLY A 71 -5.55 -7.76 2.15
C GLY A 71 -4.35 -7.27 1.32
N LEU A 72 -4.05 -7.94 0.21
CA LEU A 72 -3.01 -7.49 -0.73
C LEU A 72 -3.37 -6.15 -1.39
N SER A 73 -4.63 -5.97 -1.76
CA SER A 73 -5.12 -4.74 -2.39
C SER A 73 -5.08 -3.54 -1.44
N TYR A 74 -5.24 -3.76 -0.14
CA TYR A 74 -5.07 -2.72 0.87
C TYR A 74 -3.67 -2.10 0.83
N TYR A 75 -2.64 -2.94 0.64
CA TYR A 75 -1.25 -2.53 0.52
C TYR A 75 -0.78 -2.32 -0.93
N ARG A 76 -1.70 -2.19 -1.91
CA ARG A 76 -1.36 -2.08 -3.34
C ARG A 76 -0.36 -0.97 -3.65
N LYS A 77 -0.39 0.14 -2.89
CA LYS A 77 0.50 1.29 -3.09
C LYS A 77 1.98 0.98 -2.87
N PHE A 78 2.30 -0.15 -2.24
CA PHE A 78 3.65 -0.65 -2.00
C PHE A 78 4.09 -1.74 -3.00
N LEU A 79 3.16 -2.25 -3.82
CA LEU A 79 3.37 -3.42 -4.66
C LEU A 79 3.36 -3.03 -6.14
N LYS A 80 4.56 -3.01 -6.74
CA LYS A 80 4.72 -2.75 -8.17
C LYS A 80 4.03 -3.85 -8.98
N ASN A 81 3.24 -3.42 -9.98
CA ASN A 81 2.55 -4.29 -10.94
C ASN A 81 1.62 -5.33 -10.28
N LEU A 82 0.97 -4.97 -9.17
CA LEU A 82 0.10 -5.89 -8.43
C LEU A 82 -0.97 -6.53 -9.33
N ALA A 83 -1.66 -5.75 -10.17
CA ALA A 83 -2.80 -6.25 -10.95
C ALA A 83 -2.39 -7.37 -11.92
N THR A 84 -1.22 -7.22 -12.55
CA THR A 84 -0.64 -8.25 -13.43
C THR A 84 -0.26 -9.50 -12.63
N LYS A 85 0.39 -9.32 -11.47
CA LYS A 85 0.81 -10.44 -10.60
C LYS A 85 -0.38 -11.23 -10.06
N VAL A 86 -1.46 -10.59 -9.63
CA VAL A 86 -2.64 -11.28 -9.06
C VAL A 86 -3.63 -11.79 -10.11
N ARG A 87 -3.40 -11.53 -11.40
CA ARG A 87 -4.26 -11.98 -12.49
C ARG A 87 -4.62 -13.48 -12.44
N PRO A 88 -3.67 -14.43 -12.29
CA PRO A 88 -4.02 -15.86 -12.18
C PRO A 88 -4.95 -16.14 -11.00
N LEU A 89 -4.80 -15.41 -9.89
CA LEU A 89 -5.67 -15.53 -8.71
C LEU A 89 -7.08 -14.99 -8.99
N ASN A 90 -7.18 -13.84 -9.66
CA ASN A 90 -8.47 -13.25 -10.05
C ASN A 90 -9.26 -14.16 -10.99
N SER A 91 -8.60 -14.98 -11.82
CA SER A 91 -9.28 -15.95 -12.68
C SER A 91 -10.08 -17.00 -11.89
N LEU A 92 -9.64 -17.37 -10.68
CA LEU A 92 -10.36 -18.28 -9.79
C LEU A 92 -11.61 -17.65 -9.14
N LEU A 93 -11.79 -16.33 -9.26
CA LEU A 93 -12.95 -15.63 -8.72
C LEU A 93 -14.13 -15.58 -9.70
N LYS A 94 -13.90 -15.99 -10.96
CA LYS A 94 -14.93 -15.99 -12.01
C LYS A 94 -15.96 -17.09 -11.76
N GLN A 95 -17.21 -16.81 -12.09
CA GLN A 95 -18.30 -17.78 -11.99
C GLN A 95 -18.05 -18.98 -12.93
N GLY A 96 -18.39 -20.18 -12.47
CA GLY A 96 -18.23 -21.42 -13.23
C GLY A 96 -16.80 -21.96 -13.31
N VAL A 97 -15.80 -21.26 -12.75
CA VAL A 97 -14.42 -21.76 -12.71
C VAL A 97 -14.21 -22.64 -11.47
N PRO A 98 -13.75 -23.90 -11.62
CA PRO A 98 -13.44 -24.74 -10.48
C PRO A 98 -12.24 -24.17 -9.70
N PHE A 99 -12.32 -24.19 -8.38
CA PHE A 99 -11.25 -23.69 -7.52
C PHE A 99 -10.04 -24.62 -7.56
N LYS A 100 -9.08 -24.33 -8.45
CA LYS A 100 -7.81 -25.05 -8.58
C LYS A 100 -6.65 -24.14 -8.22
N TYR A 101 -6.23 -24.17 -6.95
CA TYR A 101 -5.12 -23.37 -6.45
C TYR A 101 -3.78 -24.06 -6.75
N THR A 102 -3.12 -23.64 -7.83
CA THR A 102 -1.95 -24.34 -8.37
C THR A 102 -0.64 -23.95 -7.68
N PRO A 103 0.45 -24.75 -7.80
CA PRO A 103 1.78 -24.38 -7.31
C PRO A 103 2.29 -23.03 -7.87
N GLY A 104 1.94 -22.69 -9.12
CA GLY A 104 2.26 -21.40 -9.71
C GLY A 104 1.59 -20.23 -8.97
N MET A 105 0.34 -20.39 -8.57
CA MET A 105 -0.39 -19.40 -7.77
C MET A 105 0.18 -19.27 -6.35
N VAL A 106 0.60 -20.38 -5.74
CA VAL A 106 1.30 -20.38 -4.45
C VAL A 106 2.58 -19.54 -4.55
N LYS A 107 3.37 -19.71 -5.62
CA LYS A 107 4.59 -18.94 -5.86
C LYS A 107 4.28 -17.44 -5.97
N VAL A 108 3.25 -17.07 -6.73
CA VAL A 108 2.79 -15.66 -6.87
C VAL A 108 2.45 -15.05 -5.51
N VAL A 109 1.65 -15.72 -4.69
CA VAL A 109 1.27 -15.22 -3.36
C VAL A 109 2.50 -15.10 -2.46
N LYS A 110 3.38 -16.10 -2.47
CA LYS A 110 4.63 -16.06 -1.67
C LYS A 110 5.52 -14.87 -2.08
N THR A 111 5.65 -14.59 -3.37
CA THR A 111 6.40 -13.43 -3.88
C THR A 111 5.76 -12.12 -3.39
N LEU A 112 4.45 -11.94 -3.54
CA LEU A 112 3.75 -10.73 -3.08
C LEU A 112 3.88 -10.51 -1.57
N LEU A 113 3.76 -11.57 -0.77
CA LEU A 113 3.95 -11.51 0.68
C LEU A 113 5.39 -11.15 1.05
N SER A 114 6.38 -11.65 0.30
CA SER A 114 7.79 -11.29 0.51
C SER A 114 8.09 -9.83 0.16
N GLU A 115 7.46 -9.29 -0.89
CA GLU A 115 7.53 -7.87 -1.25
C GLU A 115 6.91 -6.99 -0.16
N LEU A 116 5.78 -7.41 0.44
CA LEU A 116 5.19 -6.70 1.58
C LEU A 116 6.01 -6.81 2.87
N ALA A 117 6.76 -7.91 3.06
CA ALA A 117 7.65 -8.08 4.20
C ALA A 117 8.90 -7.19 4.10
N ARG A 118 9.30 -6.80 2.89
CA ARG A 118 10.39 -5.86 2.61
C ARG A 118 9.92 -4.76 1.66
N PRO A 119 8.94 -3.94 2.07
CA PRO A 119 8.32 -2.98 1.19
C PRO A 119 9.25 -1.77 1.01
N PRO A 120 9.18 -1.07 -0.13
CA PRO A 120 9.78 0.24 -0.24
C PRO A 120 9.11 1.21 0.73
N ILE A 121 9.89 2.13 1.30
CA ILE A 121 9.32 3.27 2.04
C ILE A 121 8.82 4.27 1.00
N LEU A 122 7.52 4.57 1.04
CA LEU A 122 6.89 5.56 0.19
C LEU A 122 7.15 6.95 0.75
N VAL A 123 7.86 7.79 0.02
CA VAL A 123 8.20 9.14 0.49
C VAL A 123 7.00 10.08 0.35
N PHE A 124 6.99 11.14 1.16
CA PHE A 124 6.05 12.24 0.95
C PHE A 124 6.53 13.11 -0.22
N PRO A 125 5.61 13.66 -1.03
CA PRO A 125 5.98 14.66 -2.04
C PRO A 125 6.60 15.89 -1.36
N ASP A 126 7.73 16.35 -1.88
CA ASP A 126 8.30 17.64 -1.54
C ASP A 126 7.61 18.70 -2.40
N TRP A 127 6.60 19.35 -1.83
CA TRP A 127 5.77 20.33 -2.53
C TRP A 127 6.53 21.61 -2.89
N ALA A 128 7.46 22.05 -2.05
CA ALA A 128 8.27 23.23 -2.34
C ALA A 128 9.15 22.99 -3.58
N ALA A 129 9.76 21.80 -3.68
CA ALA A 129 10.56 21.43 -4.84
C ALA A 129 9.74 21.17 -6.12
N ILE A 130 8.43 20.96 -5.98
CA ILE A 130 7.49 20.88 -7.11
C ILE A 130 7.14 22.31 -7.57
N GLU A 131 6.88 23.22 -6.64
CA GLU A 131 6.53 24.62 -6.93
C GLU A 131 7.67 25.38 -7.63
N ASP A 132 8.92 25.17 -7.19
CA ASP A 132 10.10 25.79 -7.80
C ASP A 132 10.67 25.00 -9.00
N ASN A 133 10.04 23.88 -9.36
CA ASN A 133 10.44 22.96 -10.43
C ASN A 133 11.88 22.38 -10.30
N SER A 134 12.49 22.41 -9.11
CA SER A 134 13.84 21.88 -8.88
C SER A 134 13.88 20.35 -8.83
N ARG A 135 12.83 19.70 -8.31
CA ARG A 135 12.69 18.24 -8.26
C ARG A 135 11.24 17.83 -8.59
N PRO A 136 10.86 17.86 -9.88
CA PRO A 136 9.50 17.54 -10.29
C PRO A 136 9.14 16.07 -10.04
N LEU A 137 7.84 15.80 -9.99
CA LEU A 137 7.31 14.44 -9.96
C LEU A 137 7.65 13.71 -11.27
N ARG A 138 8.04 12.44 -11.16
CA ARG A 138 8.29 11.53 -12.28
C ARG A 138 7.22 10.46 -12.30
N LEU A 139 6.53 10.32 -13.43
CA LEU A 139 5.59 9.24 -13.67
C LEU A 139 6.26 8.20 -14.57
N CYS A 140 6.52 7.01 -14.03
CA CYS A 140 7.07 5.88 -14.76
C CYS A 140 5.94 4.88 -15.02
N SER A 141 5.48 4.74 -16.27
CA SER A 141 4.40 3.83 -16.63
C SER A 141 4.83 2.73 -17.60
N ASP A 142 4.24 1.56 -17.47
CA ASP A 142 4.38 0.44 -18.38
C ASP A 142 3.01 -0.24 -18.57
N ALA A 143 2.74 -0.75 -19.76
CA ALA A 143 1.46 -1.31 -20.13
C ALA A 143 1.62 -2.49 -21.09
N CYS A 144 0.76 -3.48 -20.90
CA CYS A 144 0.56 -4.57 -21.86
C CYS A 144 -0.94 -4.80 -22.07
N ILE A 145 -1.28 -5.69 -23.01
CA ILE A 145 -2.67 -6.03 -23.34
C ILE A 145 -3.48 -6.45 -22.11
N ASP A 146 -2.84 -6.99 -21.09
CA ASP A 146 -3.49 -7.56 -19.91
C ASP A 146 -3.64 -6.58 -18.74
N GLY A 147 -2.89 -5.48 -18.73
CA GLY A 147 -2.85 -4.56 -17.61
C GLY A 147 -1.76 -3.52 -17.76
N PHE A 148 -1.83 -2.52 -16.89
CA PHE A 148 -0.82 -1.48 -16.80
C PHE A 148 -0.41 -1.23 -15.35
N GLY A 149 0.80 -0.72 -15.21
CA GLY A 149 1.41 -0.30 -13.96
C GLY A 149 2.02 1.07 -14.10
N ALA A 150 2.07 1.80 -13.00
CA ALA A 150 2.83 3.04 -12.92
C ALA A 150 3.43 3.20 -11.53
N SER A 151 4.52 3.95 -11.44
CA SER A 151 5.02 4.52 -10.20
C SER A 151 5.08 6.03 -10.33
N LEU A 152 4.57 6.72 -9.30
CA LEU A 152 4.85 8.13 -9.09
C LEU A 152 6.06 8.22 -8.18
N GLU A 153 7.10 8.92 -8.61
CA GLU A 153 8.40 8.96 -7.97
C GLU A 153 8.91 10.41 -7.90
N GLN A 154 9.82 10.69 -6.98
CA GLN A 154 10.47 12.00 -6.90
C GLN A 154 11.94 11.82 -6.52
N GLU A 155 12.80 12.61 -7.16
CA GLU A 155 14.20 12.71 -6.76
C GLU A 155 14.31 13.32 -5.35
N GLN A 156 15.16 12.74 -4.52
CA GLN A 156 15.44 13.23 -3.17
C GLN A 156 16.66 14.14 -3.19
N LEU A 157 16.88 14.91 -2.12
CA LEU A 157 18.03 15.81 -1.97
C LEU A 157 19.40 15.15 -2.26
N HIS A 158 19.52 13.85 -2.02
CA HIS A 158 20.74 13.07 -2.23
C HIS A 158 20.79 12.35 -3.60
N GLY A 159 19.98 12.78 -4.58
CA GLY A 159 19.98 12.28 -5.96
C GLY A 159 19.29 10.92 -6.18
N SER A 160 18.86 10.21 -5.13
CA SER A 160 18.11 8.97 -5.34
C SER A 160 16.67 9.27 -5.73
N VAL A 161 16.12 8.49 -6.64
CA VAL A 161 14.70 8.51 -6.96
C VAL A 161 13.95 7.58 -6.01
N ARG A 162 12.91 8.09 -5.34
CA ARG A 162 12.11 7.33 -4.38
C ARG A 162 10.64 7.31 -4.79
N PRO A 163 9.95 6.18 -4.59
CA PRO A 163 8.54 6.06 -4.92
C PRO A 163 7.68 6.82 -3.91
N ILE A 164 6.67 7.53 -4.41
CA ILE A 164 5.56 8.09 -3.63
C ILE A 164 4.40 7.09 -3.62
N VAL A 165 4.12 6.45 -4.76
CA VAL A 165 3.06 5.43 -4.86
C VAL A 165 3.27 4.52 -6.07
N TYR A 166 2.93 3.23 -5.91
CA TYR A 166 2.69 2.31 -7.02
C TYR A 166 1.21 2.23 -7.37
N ILE A 167 0.93 2.25 -8.67
CA ILE A 167 -0.40 2.14 -9.26
C ILE A 167 -0.38 0.92 -10.19
N SER A 168 -1.42 0.12 -10.17
CA SER A 168 -1.58 -0.99 -11.10
C SER A 168 -3.04 -1.34 -11.29
N ARG A 169 -3.43 -1.62 -12.53
CA ARG A 169 -4.80 -2.00 -12.91
C ARG A 169 -4.77 -3.02 -14.05
N ALA A 170 -5.67 -3.99 -14.00
CA ALA A 170 -5.90 -4.89 -15.13
C ALA A 170 -6.73 -4.18 -16.20
N THR A 171 -6.47 -4.48 -17.47
CA THR A 171 -7.30 -3.97 -18.57
C THR A 171 -8.69 -4.58 -18.52
N LEU A 172 -9.69 -3.75 -18.79
CA LEU A 172 -11.06 -4.18 -19.07
C LEU A 172 -11.12 -4.90 -20.43
N PRO A 173 -12.12 -5.76 -20.68
CA PRO A 173 -12.27 -6.39 -22.00
C PRO A 173 -12.27 -5.41 -23.16
N ALA A 174 -12.86 -4.22 -22.99
CA ALA A 174 -12.89 -3.16 -23.99
C ALA A 174 -11.55 -2.43 -24.20
N GLU A 175 -10.55 -2.67 -23.34
CA GLU A 175 -9.22 -2.06 -23.40
C GLU A 175 -8.16 -3.04 -23.97
N ARG A 176 -8.60 -4.20 -24.48
CA ARG A 176 -7.75 -5.23 -25.09
C ARG A 176 -7.99 -5.23 -26.59
N ASN A 177 -7.29 -4.33 -27.30
CA ASN A 177 -7.33 -4.25 -28.76
C ASN A 177 -6.46 -5.32 -29.39
#